data_AF-A0A2V9BTQ7-F1
#
_entry.id   AF-A0A2V9BTQ7-F1
#
_cell.length_a   1.000
_cell.length_b   1.000
_cell.length_c   1.000
_cell.angle_alpha   90.00
_cell.angle_beta   90.00
_cell.angle_gamma   90.00
#
_symmetry.space_group_name_H-M   'P 1'
#
loop_
_entity.id
_entity.type
_entity.pdbx_description
1 polymer ?
#
loop_
_entity_poly.entity_id
_entity_poly.type
_entity_poly.pdbx_seq_one_letter_code
_entity_poly.pdbx_strand_id
1 'polypeptide(L)'
;MRKLTKEQMRDIRAIAAKKDEDIDFSDIPPVLDWSGAEIGKFYRPAKKPVTMRLDSDVIAWLKSDGRGYQTRANQLLRHAMAHLRKAKTVVRRKKRQKG
;
A
#
# COMPACT_ATOMS: atom_id res chain seq x y z
N MET A 1 -7.59 13.43 -21.05
CA MET A 1 -8.04 13.97 -19.75
C MET A 1 -9.30 14.80 -19.97
N ARG A 2 -10.35 14.60 -19.16
CA ARG A 2 -11.60 15.36 -19.28
C ARG A 2 -11.37 16.78 -18.75
N LYS A 3 -11.74 17.80 -19.52
CA LYS A 3 -11.60 19.20 -19.10
C LYS A 3 -12.65 19.51 -18.03
N LEU A 4 -12.25 20.24 -16.98
CA LEU A 4 -13.15 20.72 -15.93
C LEU A 4 -14.17 21.71 -16.51
N THR A 5 -15.40 21.68 -15.99
CA THR A 5 -16.41 22.68 -16.33
C THR A 5 -16.06 24.04 -15.71
N LYS A 6 -16.69 25.11 -16.20
CA LYS A 6 -16.51 26.46 -15.65
C LYS A 6 -16.94 26.55 -14.19
N GLU A 7 -17.98 25.80 -13.81
CA GLU A 7 -18.49 25.70 -12.43
C GLU A 7 -17.46 25.03 -11.53
N GLN A 8 -16.95 23.86 -11.92
CA GLN A 8 -15.90 23.18 -11.15
C GLN A 8 -14.66 24.05 -10.93
N MET A 9 -14.25 24.83 -11.93
CA MET A 9 -13.14 25.79 -11.78
C MET A 9 -13.45 26.92 -10.80
N ARG A 10 -14.69 27.41 -10.76
CA ARG A 10 -15.11 28.44 -9.79
C ARG A 10 -15.10 27.87 -8.38
N ASP A 11 -15.64 26.68 -8.18
CA ASP A 11 -15.70 26.03 -6.87
C ASP A 11 -14.30 25.75 -6.31
N ILE A 12 -13.40 25.22 -7.15
CA ILE A 12 -11.99 25.00 -6.76
C ILE A 12 -11.31 26.31 -6.35
N ARG A 13 -11.55 27.41 -7.08
CA ARG A 13 -10.99 28.73 -6.72
C ARG A 13 -11.57 29.25 -5.41
N ALA A 14 -12.87 29.05 -5.18
CA ALA A 14 -13.52 29.46 -3.95
C ALA A 14 -12.95 28.69 -2.74
N ILE A 15 -12.77 27.38 -2.86
CA ILE A 15 -12.15 26.54 -1.81
C ILE A 15 -10.69 26.95 -1.58
N ALA A 16 -9.92 27.15 -2.65
CA ALA A 16 -8.51 27.54 -2.53
C ALA A 16 -8.29 28.93 -1.92
N ALA A 17 -9.30 29.80 -1.96
CA ALA A 17 -9.25 31.14 -1.37
C ALA A 17 -9.73 31.19 0.08
N LYS A 18 -10.37 30.12 0.60
CA LYS A 18 -10.76 30.04 2.01
C LYS A 18 -9.52 29.92 2.89
N LYS A 19 -9.56 30.57 4.05
CA LYS A 19 -8.55 30.39 5.10
C LYS A 19 -8.91 29.20 5.98
N ASP A 20 -7.90 28.64 6.66
CA ASP A 20 -8.09 27.48 7.53
C ASP A 20 -9.01 27.79 8.72
N GLU A 21 -9.03 29.03 9.22
CA GLU A 21 -9.90 29.43 10.34
C GLU A 21 -11.38 29.45 9.97
N ASP A 22 -11.69 29.59 8.67
CA ASP A 22 -13.05 29.65 8.14
C ASP A 22 -13.60 28.27 7.73
N ILE A 23 -12.86 27.19 8.04
CA ILE A 23 -13.29 25.81 7.77
C ILE A 23 -14.29 25.38 8.84
N ASP A 24 -15.50 25.02 8.41
CA ASP A 24 -16.55 24.49 9.26
C ASP A 24 -16.29 23.00 9.54
N PHE A 25 -16.27 22.64 10.83
CA PHE A 25 -16.11 21.26 11.34
C PHE A 25 -17.34 20.82 12.17
N SER A 26 -18.47 21.52 12.05
CA SER A 26 -19.68 21.23 12.83
C SER A 26 -20.27 19.85 12.56
N ASP A 27 -20.08 19.32 11.35
CA ASP A 27 -20.53 17.99 10.94
C ASP A 27 -19.55 16.87 11.33
N ILE A 28 -18.24 17.16 11.28
CA ILE A 28 -17.18 16.19 11.54
C ILE A 28 -16.06 16.87 12.35
N PRO A 29 -15.81 16.43 13.61
CA PRO A 29 -14.76 17.02 14.43
C PRO A 29 -13.37 16.75 13.82
N PRO A 30 -12.40 17.66 14.02
CA PRO A 30 -11.05 17.49 13.47
C PRO A 30 -10.32 16.31 14.12
N VAL A 31 -9.59 15.54 13.30
CA VAL A 31 -8.70 14.48 13.77
C VAL A 31 -7.33 15.08 14.09
N LEU A 32 -7.04 15.24 15.38
CA LEU A 32 -5.78 15.81 15.86
C LEU A 32 -4.74 14.74 16.23
N ASP A 33 -5.20 13.56 16.68
CA ASP A 33 -4.32 12.43 17.00
C ASP A 33 -4.23 11.46 15.82
N TRP A 34 -3.01 11.35 15.29
CA TRP A 34 -2.67 10.46 14.18
C TRP A 34 -1.80 9.27 14.62
N SER A 35 -1.64 9.04 15.93
CA SER A 35 -0.81 7.96 16.46
C SER A 35 -1.23 6.56 15.97
N GLY A 36 -2.52 6.35 15.73
CA GLY A 36 -3.08 5.11 15.18
C GLY A 36 -3.10 5.01 13.65
N ALA A 37 -2.55 5.99 12.92
CA ALA A 37 -2.63 6.02 11.47
C ALA A 37 -1.79 4.92 10.80
N GLU A 38 -2.43 4.11 9.94
CA GLU A 38 -1.76 3.05 9.18
C GLU A 38 -1.24 3.57 7.84
N ILE A 39 0.04 3.93 7.79
CA ILE A 39 0.69 4.32 6.54
C ILE A 39 0.64 3.15 5.54
N GLY A 40 0.06 3.40 4.37
CA GLY A 40 0.05 2.43 3.27
C GLY A 40 -1.04 1.35 3.35
N LYS A 41 -2.04 1.48 4.23
CA LYS A 41 -3.20 0.57 4.30
C LYS A 41 -3.84 0.29 2.93
N PHE A 42 -3.93 1.32 2.10
CA PHE A 42 -4.54 1.23 0.77
C PHE A 42 -3.53 1.05 -0.37
N TYR A 43 -2.23 1.02 -0.06
CA TYR A 43 -1.20 0.87 -1.07
C TYR A 43 -1.23 -0.54 -1.67
N ARG A 44 -1.60 -0.61 -2.95
CA ARG A 44 -1.57 -1.84 -3.75
C ARG A 44 -0.48 -1.71 -4.80
N PRO A 45 0.66 -2.40 -4.66
CA PRO A 45 1.70 -2.37 -5.68
C PRO A 45 1.15 -2.88 -7.01
N ALA A 46 1.47 -2.17 -8.10
CA ALA A 46 1.13 -2.62 -9.45
C ALA A 46 1.72 -4.01 -9.70
N LYS A 47 0.86 -4.96 -10.07
CA LYS A 47 1.29 -6.31 -10.47
C LYS A 47 1.93 -6.22 -11.86
N LYS A 48 3.12 -6.77 -12.02
CA LYS A 48 3.75 -6.94 -13.33
C LYS A 48 3.52 -8.38 -13.78
N PRO A 49 3.01 -8.63 -15.01
CA PRO A 49 2.90 -9.98 -15.53
C PRO A 49 4.31 -10.54 -15.75
N VAL A 50 4.57 -11.73 -15.24
CA VAL A 50 5.84 -12.44 -15.40
C VAL A 50 5.51 -13.88 -15.77
N THR A 51 6.21 -14.42 -16.76
CA THR A 51 6.12 -15.83 -17.13
C THR A 51 7.22 -16.59 -16.40
N MET A 52 6.84 -17.53 -15.52
CA MET A 52 7.78 -18.40 -14.81
C MET A 52 7.25 -19.83 -14.77
N ARG A 53 8.16 -20.80 -14.64
CA ARG A 53 7.82 -22.21 -14.41
C ARG A 53 7.83 -22.49 -12.90
N LEU A 54 6.88 -23.31 -12.46
CA LEU A 54 6.77 -23.84 -11.10
C LEU A 54 6.58 -25.34 -11.21
N ASP A 55 7.03 -26.07 -10.20
CA ASP A 55 6.87 -27.52 -10.15
C ASP A 55 5.38 -27.92 -10.07
N SER A 56 5.06 -29.10 -10.58
CA SER A 56 3.69 -29.58 -10.73
C SER A 56 2.98 -29.77 -9.38
N ASP A 57 3.70 -30.25 -8.38
CA ASP A 57 3.26 -30.43 -7.00
C ASP A 57 2.97 -29.08 -6.32
N VAL A 58 3.83 -28.07 -6.53
CA VAL A 58 3.63 -26.71 -6.04
C VAL A 58 2.37 -26.10 -6.65
N ILE A 59 2.14 -26.29 -7.95
CA ILE A 59 0.93 -25.81 -8.62
C ILE A 59 -0.31 -26.54 -8.09
N ALA A 60 -0.24 -27.86 -7.90
CA ALA A 60 -1.33 -28.64 -7.35
C ALA A 60 -1.68 -28.18 -5.92
N TRP A 61 -0.68 -28.02 -5.06
CA TRP A 61 -0.84 -27.50 -3.70
C TRP A 61 -1.44 -26.10 -3.69
N LEU A 62 -0.92 -25.17 -4.51
CA LEU A 62 -1.45 -23.81 -4.60
C LEU A 62 -2.91 -23.77 -5.06
N LYS A 63 -3.33 -24.73 -5.88
CA LYS A 63 -4.72 -24.86 -6.38
C LYS A 63 -5.65 -25.65 -5.46
N SER A 64 -5.12 -26.36 -4.46
CA SER A 64 -5.92 -27.21 -3.56
C SER A 64 -7.06 -26.45 -2.85
N ASP A 65 -6.80 -25.20 -2.46
CA ASP A 65 -7.74 -24.31 -1.79
C ASP A 65 -8.60 -23.50 -2.80
N GLY A 66 -8.77 -24.00 -4.03
CA GLY A 66 -9.69 -23.44 -5.04
C GLY A 66 -9.19 -22.17 -5.75
N ARG A 67 -10.12 -21.27 -6.10
CA ARG A 67 -9.83 -20.05 -6.88
C ARG A 67 -8.87 -19.13 -6.14
N GLY A 68 -8.06 -18.38 -6.90
CA GLY A 68 -7.17 -17.35 -6.33
C GLY A 68 -5.72 -17.79 -6.06
N TYR A 69 -5.29 -18.94 -6.57
CA TYR A 69 -3.93 -19.46 -6.38
C TYR A 69 -2.81 -18.46 -6.76
N GLN A 70 -3.01 -17.63 -7.79
CA GLN A 70 -2.05 -16.58 -8.17
C GLN A 70 -1.89 -15.50 -7.09
N THR A 71 -2.99 -15.12 -6.43
CA THR A 71 -2.97 -14.17 -5.31
C THR A 71 -2.25 -14.78 -4.12
N ARG A 72 -2.53 -16.05 -3.80
CA ARG A 72 -1.83 -16.80 -2.74
C ARG A 72 -0.34 -16.91 -3.01
N ALA A 73 0.05 -17.28 -4.23
CA ALA A 73 1.45 -17.34 -4.64
C ALA A 73 2.16 -16.00 -4.43
N ASN A 74 1.55 -14.89 -4.86
CA ASN A 74 2.12 -13.56 -4.67
C ASN A 74 2.21 -13.16 -3.18
N GLN A 75 1.25 -13.54 -2.35
CA GLN A 75 1.31 -13.33 -0.90
C GLN A 75 2.48 -14.10 -0.28
N LEU A 76 2.62 -15.39 -0.61
CA LEU A 76 3.74 -16.23 -0.13
C LEU A 76 5.10 -15.61 -0.48
N LEU A 77 5.27 -15.13 -1.72
CA LEU A 77 6.48 -14.44 -2.14
C LEU A 77 6.75 -13.14 -1.35
N ARG A 78 5.70 -12.37 -1.01
CA ARG A 78 5.84 -11.18 -0.16
C ARG A 78 6.27 -11.53 1.25
N HIS A 79 5.69 -12.58 1.84
CA HIS A 79 6.09 -13.06 3.16
C HIS A 79 7.56 -13.49 3.14
N ALA A 80 7.97 -14.32 2.18
CA ALA A 80 9.36 -14.74 2.03
C ALA A 80 10.31 -13.54 1.88
N MET A 81 9.98 -12.57 1.02
CA MET A 81 10.76 -11.33 0.85
C MET A 81 10.91 -10.56 2.16
N ALA A 82 9.83 -10.39 2.93
CA ALA A 82 9.86 -9.66 4.20
C ALA A 82 10.72 -10.38 5.24
N HIS A 83 10.61 -11.70 5.35
CA HIS A 83 11.44 -12.51 6.25
C HIS A 83 12.92 -12.40 5.89
N LEU A 84 13.28 -12.55 4.62
CA LEU A 84 14.66 -12.43 4.15
C LEU A 84 15.22 -11.01 4.35
N ARG A 85 14.40 -9.97 4.17
CA ARG A 85 14.83 -8.58 4.41
C ARG A 85 15.12 -8.33 5.89
N LYS A 86 14.28 -8.82 6.80
CA LYS A 86 14.51 -8.72 8.26
C LYS A 86 15.82 -9.41 8.65
N ALA A 87 16.06 -10.63 8.17
CA ALA A 87 17.29 -11.36 8.43
C ALA A 87 18.55 -10.60 7.96
N LYS A 88 18.52 -10.04 6.74
CA LYS A 88 19.64 -9.23 6.21
C LYS A 88 19.92 -7.98 7.04
N THR A 89 18.88 -7.30 7.54
CA THR A 89 19.04 -6.11 8.40
C THR A 89 19.69 -6.47 9.73
N VAL A 90 19.31 -7.59 10.35
CA VAL A 90 19.90 -8.08 11.61
C VAL A 90 21.38 -8.42 11.42
N VAL A 91 21.73 -9.13 10.35
CA VAL A 91 23.14 -9.48 10.04
C VAL A 91 24.00 -8.23 9.83
N ARG A 92 23.49 -7.22 9.09
CA ARG A 92 24.22 -5.95 8.87
C ARG A 92 24.44 -5.15 10.16
N ARG A 93 23.47 -5.13 11.08
CA ARG A 93 23.62 -4.49 12.39
C ARG A 93 24.66 -5.20 13.26
N LYS A 94 24.63 -6.54 13.30
CA LYS A 94 25.59 -7.35 14.09
C LYS A 94 27.04 -7.21 13.59
N LYS A 95 27.23 -7.00 12.28
CA LYS A 95 28.55 -6.75 11.69
C LYS A 95 29.10 -5.35 12.01
N ARG A 96 28.24 -4.34 12.19
CA ARG A 96 28.63 -2.95 12.55
C ARG A 96 28.94 -2.73 14.03
N GLN A 97 28.57 -3.66 14.92
CA GLN A 97 28.87 -3.60 16.35
C GLN A 97 30.12 -4.40 16.74
N LYS A 98 30.72 -5.13 15.79
CA LYS A 98 31.88 -6.02 16.00
C LYS A 98 33.16 -5.52 15.31
N GLY A 99 33.13 -4.34 14.70
CA GLY A 99 34.28 -3.64 14.14
C GLY A 99 34.19 -2.18 14.53
#